data_AF-B9XAL5-F1
#
_entry.id   AF-B9XAL5-F1
#
_cell.length_a   1.000
_cell.length_b   1.000
_cell.length_c   1.000
_cell.angle_alpha   90.00
_cell.angle_beta   90.00
_cell.angle_gamma   90.00
#
_symmetry.space_group_name_H-M   'P 1'
#
loop_
_entity.id
_entity.type
_entity.pdbx_description
1 polymer ?
#
loop_
_entity_poly.entity_id
_entity_poly.type
_entity_poly.pdbx_seq_one_letter_code
_entity_poly.pdbx_strand_id
1 'polypeptide(L)'
;MANIQIIDHVAKGGTDIIFNYTTQAELNPAEFRTFFRGITTVAEYNNNQTATLISTNASDTPGETDFHYTATINANAQFNRPLHLGDRVEIEISQFLLAPRHGRDNYYGTVLLYIVGQGIVPWAEGQDVGLTGGVIGSVNQNLDSYPLSTNAWLGGQTTLPYQYSAEPQHRFKETAGNISPSNALPFMLGRRLHHTDFGDGTHSEPDNPVFTEQIGKLGPKFVNRSCVACHVNNGRALPPAIGTPMLQSVVKVGSDANGSPHPTLGAAIQPQSTSGPVEGTVTIASYTTNNAQYGDGIPYSLIKPSYSFQGTTPTFFSVRLAPQLVGLGLLEAVSESTIASLADPDDANADGISGRMQTVTDPETGQQRLGRFGYKAVRARVRHQIAGALNNDMGVTTPVFPILDDETTAGTPELTTDDLDKMSRYVALLGVAARRDLTNAQALQGEQLFTSANCAKCHTPTLTTSPYHPMTELRNQTIHPYTDLLLHDLGPGLADNMGEFNATGSEWRTPPLWSIGLTAGVSGGEAYLHDGRARSLEEAILWHGGEAEASKEAFRTMSAADRAALIKFLQSL
;
A
#
# COMPACT_ATOMS: atom_id res chain seq x y z
N MET A 1 -4.85 18.63 9.83
CA MET A 1 -4.82 17.36 10.59
C MET A 1 -5.11 17.63 12.05
N ALA A 2 -5.59 16.62 12.77
CA ALA A 2 -5.72 16.67 14.22
C ALA A 2 -4.83 15.59 14.85
N ASN A 3 -4.04 15.96 15.85
CA ASN A 3 -3.40 15.01 16.75
C ASN A 3 -4.38 14.67 17.87
N ILE A 4 -4.59 13.39 18.19
CA ILE A 4 -5.55 12.94 19.20
C ILE A 4 -4.79 12.13 20.27
N GLN A 5 -4.97 12.52 21.52
CA GLN A 5 -4.51 11.79 22.70
C GLN A 5 -5.73 11.33 23.51
N ILE A 6 -5.84 10.02 23.72
CA ILE A 6 -6.88 9.39 24.53
C ILE A 6 -6.26 8.95 25.85
N ILE A 7 -6.74 9.51 26.96
CA ILE A 7 -6.31 9.18 28.31
C ILE A 7 -7.44 8.39 28.98
N ASP A 8 -7.28 7.08 29.04
CA ASP A 8 -8.24 6.17 29.66
C ASP A 8 -7.86 5.92 31.13
N HIS A 9 -8.59 6.58 32.04
CA HIS A 9 -8.44 6.34 33.47
C HIS A 9 -9.25 5.13 33.94
N VAL A 10 -10.31 4.73 33.23
CA VAL A 10 -11.12 3.54 33.54
C VAL A 10 -10.23 2.29 33.57
N ALA A 11 -9.31 2.18 32.61
CA ALA A 11 -8.31 1.12 32.55
C ALA A 11 -7.39 1.04 33.80
N LYS A 12 -7.32 2.12 34.58
CA LYS A 12 -6.51 2.23 35.81
C LYS A 12 -7.37 2.36 37.07
N GLY A 13 -8.66 2.03 37.00
CA GLY A 13 -9.60 2.09 38.12
C GLY A 13 -10.24 3.47 38.37
N GLY A 14 -10.03 4.43 37.46
CA GLY A 14 -10.77 5.69 37.42
C GLY A 14 -12.15 5.54 36.76
N THR A 15 -12.79 6.66 36.44
CA THR A 15 -14.19 6.70 35.97
C THR A 15 -14.42 7.46 34.67
N ASP A 16 -13.35 7.97 34.04
CA ASP A 16 -13.46 8.82 32.87
C ASP A 16 -12.43 8.49 31.79
N ILE A 17 -12.70 9.03 30.60
CA ILE A 17 -11.78 9.05 29.47
C ILE A 17 -11.70 10.48 28.97
N ILE A 18 -10.48 10.99 28.85
CA ILE A 18 -10.19 12.35 28.38
C ILE A 18 -9.65 12.27 26.95
N PHE A 19 -10.22 13.09 26.08
CA PHE A 19 -9.83 13.24 24.67
C PHE A 19 -9.22 14.61 24.49
N ASN A 20 -7.89 14.66 24.41
CA ASN A 20 -7.18 15.88 24.04
C ASN A 20 -6.91 15.84 22.54
N TYR A 21 -7.15 16.94 21.84
CA TYR A 21 -6.78 17.01 20.44
C TYR A 21 -6.27 18.38 20.02
N THR A 22 -5.29 18.36 19.12
CA THR A 22 -4.61 19.56 18.62
C THR A 22 -4.89 19.73 17.14
N THR A 23 -5.37 20.89 16.72
CA THR A 23 -5.62 21.24 15.31
C THR A 23 -4.78 22.44 14.87
N GLN A 24 -4.47 22.51 13.57
CA GLN A 24 -3.75 23.64 12.95
C GLN A 24 -4.68 24.77 12.49
N ALA A 25 -5.95 24.70 12.86
CA ALA A 25 -6.96 25.69 12.54
C ALA A 25 -7.98 25.69 13.67
N GLU A 26 -8.38 26.89 14.09
CA GLU A 26 -9.42 27.06 15.08
C GLU A 26 -10.72 26.42 14.60
N LEU A 27 -11.40 25.73 15.51
CA LEU A 27 -12.68 25.07 15.25
C LEU A 27 -13.86 25.89 15.78
N ASN A 28 -14.95 25.95 15.01
CA ASN A 28 -16.21 26.53 15.45
C ASN A 28 -17.43 25.93 14.70
N PRO A 29 -18.26 25.08 15.35
CA PRO A 29 -18.06 24.53 16.70
C PRO A 29 -16.97 23.45 16.73
N ALA A 30 -16.29 23.30 17.87
CA ALA A 30 -15.38 22.18 18.14
C ALA A 30 -16.16 20.93 18.57
N GLU A 31 -16.96 20.36 17.66
CA GLU A 31 -17.83 19.24 17.96
C GLU A 31 -17.08 17.95 18.28
N PHE A 32 -17.51 17.27 19.34
CA PHE A 32 -17.02 15.99 19.80
C PHE A 32 -18.19 15.07 20.11
N ARG A 33 -18.27 13.95 19.38
CA ARG A 33 -19.38 13.00 19.45
C ARG A 33 -18.89 11.62 19.81
N THR A 34 -19.66 10.93 20.65
CA THR A 34 -19.37 9.54 21.04
C THR A 34 -20.63 8.69 21.16
N PHE A 35 -20.45 7.37 21.04
CA PHE A 35 -21.51 6.36 21.14
C PHE A 35 -22.57 6.51 20.04
N PHE A 36 -22.29 5.95 18.88
CA PHE A 36 -23.16 5.99 17.71
C PHE A 36 -24.59 5.54 18.00
N ARG A 37 -25.52 6.12 17.26
CA ARG A 37 -26.96 5.90 17.39
C ARG A 37 -27.59 5.46 16.07
N GLY A 38 -27.41 6.23 15.00
CA GLY A 38 -27.76 5.80 13.64
C GLY A 38 -29.22 5.48 13.35
N ILE A 39 -30.19 6.04 14.10
CA ILE A 39 -31.62 5.72 13.92
C ILE A 39 -32.21 6.52 12.77
N THR A 40 -31.94 7.82 12.74
CA THR A 40 -32.55 8.76 11.80
C THR A 40 -31.59 9.19 10.71
N THR A 41 -30.30 9.33 11.04
CA THR A 41 -29.23 9.71 10.12
C THR A 41 -27.93 8.97 10.48
N VAL A 42 -26.98 8.94 9.55
CA VAL A 42 -25.64 8.32 9.74
C VAL A 42 -24.69 9.17 10.60
N ALA A 43 -25.14 10.31 11.12
CA ALA A 43 -24.35 11.20 11.98
C ALA A 43 -25.09 11.48 13.31
N GLU A 44 -25.78 10.48 13.84
CA GLU A 44 -26.55 10.56 15.08
C GLU A 44 -25.83 9.79 16.20
N TYR A 45 -25.61 10.44 17.34
CA TYR A 45 -24.86 9.91 18.49
C TYR A 45 -25.62 10.12 19.80
N ASN A 46 -25.38 9.25 20.79
CA ASN A 46 -25.96 9.36 22.13
C ASN A 46 -25.26 10.43 22.99
N ASN A 47 -24.02 10.79 22.66
CA ASN A 47 -23.32 11.92 23.26
C ASN A 47 -22.84 12.89 22.16
N ASN A 48 -23.27 14.14 22.24
CA ASN A 48 -22.89 15.21 21.33
C ASN A 48 -22.55 16.47 22.14
N GLN A 49 -21.27 16.73 22.35
CA GLN A 49 -20.76 17.83 23.15
C GLN A 49 -19.79 18.71 22.35
N THR A 50 -19.55 19.92 22.81
CA THR A 50 -18.51 20.79 22.25
C THR A 50 -17.28 20.71 23.13
N ALA A 51 -16.13 20.37 22.54
CA ALA A 51 -14.87 20.37 23.27
C ALA A 51 -14.45 21.79 23.65
N THR A 52 -13.73 21.90 24.76
CA THR A 52 -13.24 23.17 25.29
C THR A 52 -11.86 23.48 24.72
N LEU A 53 -11.69 24.66 24.10
CA LEU A 53 -10.37 25.20 23.76
C LEU A 53 -9.63 25.55 25.06
N ILE A 54 -8.53 24.87 25.35
CA ILE A 54 -7.75 25.04 26.58
C ILE A 54 -6.51 25.90 26.41
N SER A 55 -5.92 25.93 25.21
CA SER A 55 -4.76 26.77 24.90
C SER A 55 -4.55 26.93 23.41
N THR A 56 -3.80 27.97 23.05
CA THR A 56 -3.25 28.20 21.71
C THR A 56 -1.76 28.40 21.83
N ASN A 57 -0.99 27.68 21.00
CA ASN A 57 0.46 27.70 21.04
C ASN A 57 1.01 27.95 19.63
N ALA A 58 2.24 28.47 19.54
CA ALA A 58 2.96 28.44 18.28
C ALA A 58 3.17 26.98 17.85
N SER A 59 2.87 26.67 16.59
CA SER A 59 3.11 25.34 16.03
C SER A 59 4.60 25.14 15.76
N ASP A 60 5.03 23.88 15.68
CA ASP A 60 6.36 23.51 15.18
C ASP A 60 6.53 23.90 13.70
N THR A 61 5.42 24.15 12.99
CA THR A 61 5.45 24.74 11.65
C THR A 61 5.56 26.27 11.76
N PRO A 62 6.62 26.89 11.21
CA PRO A 62 6.81 28.34 11.31
C PRO A 62 5.61 29.14 10.81
N GLY A 63 5.12 30.06 11.63
CA GLY A 63 3.98 30.92 11.30
C GLY A 63 2.60 30.29 11.50
N GLU A 64 2.53 29.03 11.91
CA GLU A 64 1.28 28.33 12.22
C GLU A 64 0.96 28.37 13.72
N THR A 65 -0.32 28.20 14.06
CA THR A 65 -0.82 28.13 15.44
C THR A 65 -1.50 26.79 15.66
N ASP A 66 -1.15 26.15 16.78
CA ASP A 66 -1.80 24.93 17.25
C ASP A 66 -2.89 25.31 18.28
N PHE A 67 -4.09 24.76 18.07
CA PHE A 67 -5.26 24.96 18.92
C PHE A 67 -5.54 23.66 19.67
N HIS A 68 -5.52 23.73 21.01
CA HIS A 68 -5.66 22.54 21.86
C HIS A 68 -7.05 22.48 22.47
N TYR A 69 -7.75 21.39 22.21
CA TYR A 69 -9.10 21.13 22.71
C TYR A 69 -9.09 19.94 23.67
N THR A 70 -10.05 19.92 24.58
CA THR A 70 -10.31 18.77 25.45
C THR A 70 -11.80 18.48 25.56
N ALA A 71 -12.13 17.19 25.60
CA ALA A 71 -13.46 16.67 25.91
C ALA A 71 -13.34 15.48 26.85
N THR A 72 -14.27 15.32 27.78
CA THR A 72 -14.28 14.21 28.74
C THR A 72 -15.60 13.47 28.64
N ILE A 73 -15.56 12.15 28.78
CA ILE A 73 -16.73 11.32 29.02
C ILE A 73 -16.55 10.57 30.33
N ASN A 74 -17.62 10.46 31.13
CA ASN A 74 -17.62 9.79 32.44
C ASN A 74 -18.69 8.70 32.56
N ALA A 75 -19.44 8.45 31.49
CA ALA A 75 -20.50 7.47 31.42
C ALA A 75 -20.63 6.95 29.99
N ASN A 76 -21.11 5.71 29.86
CA ASN A 76 -21.55 5.16 28.59
C ASN A 76 -22.97 5.69 28.29
N ALA A 77 -23.05 6.68 27.40
CA ALA A 77 -24.30 7.38 27.08
C ALA A 77 -25.34 6.48 26.38
N GLN A 78 -24.90 5.44 25.67
CA GLN A 78 -25.79 4.47 25.04
C GLN A 78 -26.58 3.65 26.06
N PHE A 79 -25.96 3.29 27.18
CA PHE A 79 -26.58 2.45 28.21
C PHE A 79 -26.97 3.21 29.49
N ASN A 80 -26.67 4.51 29.57
CA ASN A 80 -26.89 5.36 30.74
C ASN A 80 -26.32 4.75 32.04
N ARG A 81 -25.05 4.34 32.00
CA ARG A 81 -24.32 3.74 33.13
C ARG A 81 -22.85 4.18 33.16
N PRO A 82 -22.10 3.96 34.25
CA PRO A 82 -20.65 4.17 34.27
C PRO A 82 -19.93 3.40 33.15
N LEU A 83 -18.77 3.92 32.74
CA LEU A 83 -17.87 3.26 31.78
C LEU A 83 -17.28 2.00 32.40
N HIS A 84 -17.16 0.94 31.60
CA HIS A 84 -16.52 -0.30 31.98
C HIS A 84 -15.45 -0.72 30.96
N LEU A 85 -14.49 -1.53 31.41
CA LEU A 85 -13.55 -2.20 30.51
C LEU A 85 -14.30 -2.97 29.42
N GLY A 86 -13.84 -2.84 28.17
CA GLY A 86 -14.46 -3.45 27.00
C GLY A 86 -15.63 -2.68 26.39
N ASP A 87 -16.02 -1.54 26.96
CA ASP A 87 -16.99 -0.65 26.32
C ASP A 87 -16.48 -0.19 24.95
N ARG A 88 -17.39 -0.19 23.96
CA ARG A 88 -17.14 0.40 22.64
C ARG A 88 -17.43 1.89 22.70
N VAL A 89 -16.44 2.68 22.32
CA VAL A 89 -16.56 4.13 22.18
C VAL A 89 -16.23 4.45 20.74
N GLU A 90 -17.25 4.47 19.88
CA GLU A 90 -17.15 5.13 18.58
C GLU A 90 -17.01 6.64 18.81
N ILE A 91 -16.01 7.25 18.17
CA ILE A 91 -15.62 8.65 18.35
C ILE A 91 -15.65 9.32 16.98
N GLU A 92 -16.34 10.46 16.90
CA GLU A 92 -16.25 11.38 15.78
C GLU A 92 -15.78 12.74 16.31
N ILE A 93 -14.64 13.21 15.78
CA ILE A 93 -14.16 14.58 16.01
C ILE A 93 -14.40 15.37 14.73
N SER A 94 -15.43 16.21 14.76
CA SER A 94 -15.84 17.02 13.61
C SER A 94 -15.01 18.31 13.56
N GLN A 95 -14.20 18.45 12.52
CA GLN A 95 -13.35 19.63 12.33
C GLN A 95 -14.08 20.70 11.51
N PHE A 96 -14.96 21.46 12.16
CA PHE A 96 -15.54 22.67 11.57
C PHE A 96 -14.57 23.82 11.64
N LEU A 97 -13.83 24.09 10.58
CA LEU A 97 -12.80 25.14 10.58
C LEU A 97 -13.45 26.53 10.64
N LEU A 98 -13.08 27.35 11.62
CA LEU A 98 -13.56 28.73 11.76
C LEU A 98 -13.19 29.58 10.53
N ALA A 99 -11.99 29.35 9.98
CA ALA A 99 -11.49 30.00 8.77
C ALA A 99 -10.80 28.95 7.87
N PRO A 100 -11.54 28.29 6.96
CA PRO A 100 -10.95 27.39 5.97
C PRO A 100 -9.94 28.13 5.09
N ARG A 101 -8.84 27.47 4.76
CA ARG A 101 -7.80 27.98 3.85
C ARG A 101 -7.87 27.20 2.54
N HIS A 102 -7.74 27.89 1.40
CA HIS A 102 -7.61 27.37 0.02
C HIS A 102 -8.12 25.94 -0.25
N GLY A 103 -9.25 25.80 -0.96
CA GLY A 103 -9.74 24.51 -1.45
C GLY A 103 -10.24 23.54 -0.36
N ARG A 104 -10.26 23.96 0.91
CA ARG A 104 -10.79 23.14 2.02
C ARG A 104 -12.28 23.42 2.24
N ASP A 105 -13.10 22.38 2.12
CA ASP A 105 -14.46 22.37 2.64
C ASP A 105 -14.47 22.52 4.18
N ASN A 106 -15.59 22.96 4.73
CA ASN A 106 -15.71 23.38 6.12
C ASN A 106 -15.94 22.23 7.11
N TYR A 107 -15.96 20.96 6.67
CA TYR A 107 -16.23 19.81 7.53
C TYR A 107 -15.36 18.60 7.16
N TYR A 108 -14.58 18.13 8.14
CA TYR A 108 -13.85 16.86 8.06
C TYR A 108 -14.11 16.08 9.35
N GLY A 109 -14.61 14.86 9.21
CA GLY A 109 -14.77 13.92 10.31
C GLY A 109 -14.14 12.59 9.94
N THR A 110 -13.50 11.94 10.91
CA THR A 110 -13.08 10.55 10.79
C THR A 110 -13.60 9.82 12.00
N VAL A 111 -14.25 8.67 11.76
CA VAL A 111 -14.78 7.82 12.81
C VAL A 111 -13.69 6.86 13.28
N LEU A 112 -13.46 6.84 14.59
CA LEU A 112 -12.52 5.95 15.26
C LEU A 112 -13.29 5.07 16.24
N LEU A 113 -12.96 3.77 16.30
CA LEU A 113 -13.47 2.90 17.35
C LEU A 113 -12.41 2.70 18.42
N TYR A 114 -12.70 3.14 19.65
CA TYR A 114 -11.89 2.90 20.83
C TYR A 114 -12.55 1.87 21.73
N ILE A 115 -11.79 0.88 22.20
CA ILE A 115 -12.23 -0.10 23.19
C ILE A 115 -11.59 0.25 24.54
N VAL A 116 -12.43 0.49 25.56
CA VAL A 116 -11.99 0.89 26.90
C VAL A 116 -11.06 -0.18 27.49
N GLY A 117 -9.84 0.24 27.85
CA GLY A 117 -8.75 -0.61 28.34
C GLY A 117 -7.93 -1.34 27.26
N GLN A 118 -8.27 -1.19 25.98
CA GLN A 118 -7.56 -1.85 24.88
C GLN A 118 -6.93 -0.85 23.89
N GLY A 119 -7.65 0.19 23.47
CA GLY A 119 -7.15 1.15 22.47
C GLY A 119 -8.02 1.27 21.22
N ILE A 120 -7.48 1.98 20.22
CA ILE A 120 -8.12 2.11 18.89
C ILE A 120 -8.00 0.78 18.14
N VAL A 121 -9.07 0.38 17.47
CA VAL A 121 -9.14 -0.84 16.67
C VAL A 121 -9.80 -0.58 15.32
N PRO A 122 -9.41 -1.32 14.26
CA PRO A 122 -10.16 -1.31 13.01
C PRO A 122 -11.54 -1.92 13.22
N TRP A 123 -12.53 -1.41 12.51
CA TRP A 123 -13.93 -1.70 12.72
C TRP A 123 -14.68 -1.88 11.40
N ALA A 124 -15.86 -2.48 11.51
CA ALA A 124 -16.86 -2.54 10.46
C ALA A 124 -18.26 -2.37 11.08
N GLU A 125 -19.23 -1.99 10.27
CA GLU A 125 -20.64 -1.95 10.62
C GLU A 125 -21.12 -3.33 11.08
N GLY A 126 -22.06 -3.35 12.02
CA GLY A 126 -22.56 -4.59 12.60
C GLY A 126 -23.07 -5.61 11.58
N GLN A 127 -23.65 -5.15 10.47
CA GLN A 127 -24.11 -6.04 9.40
C GLN A 127 -22.97 -6.83 8.74
N ASP A 128 -21.78 -6.25 8.60
CA ASP A 128 -20.62 -6.91 7.99
C ASP A 128 -20.02 -7.99 8.87
N VAL A 129 -20.26 -7.90 10.19
CA VAL A 129 -19.88 -8.92 11.17
C VAL A 129 -21.04 -9.86 11.54
N GLY A 130 -22.12 -9.86 10.74
CA GLY A 130 -23.22 -10.83 10.82
C GLY A 130 -24.35 -10.45 11.77
N LEU A 131 -24.47 -9.19 12.17
CA LEU A 131 -25.58 -8.72 13.02
C LEU A 131 -26.75 -8.25 12.16
N THR A 132 -27.94 -8.76 12.47
CA THR A 132 -29.17 -8.51 11.68
C THR A 132 -30.32 -7.98 12.55
N GLY A 133 -30.00 -7.28 13.64
CA GLY A 133 -30.94 -6.90 14.69
C GLY A 133 -31.72 -5.60 14.45
N GLY A 134 -31.30 -4.76 13.52
CA GLY A 134 -31.90 -3.42 13.32
C GLY A 134 -31.69 -2.53 14.55
N VAL A 135 -32.72 -1.77 14.95
CA VAL A 135 -32.64 -0.87 16.11
C VAL A 135 -32.91 -1.63 17.41
N ILE A 136 -31.93 -1.68 18.31
CA ILE A 136 -32.05 -2.24 19.66
C ILE A 136 -31.75 -1.14 20.68
N GLY A 137 -32.71 -0.88 21.56
CA GLY A 137 -32.63 0.23 22.51
C GLY A 137 -32.59 1.56 21.75
N SER A 138 -31.53 2.35 21.94
CA SER A 138 -31.33 3.59 21.22
C SER A 138 -30.47 3.47 19.97
N VAL A 139 -29.95 2.29 19.59
CA VAL A 139 -28.91 2.16 18.55
C VAL A 139 -29.32 1.26 17.41
N ASN A 140 -29.04 1.68 16.19
CA ASN A 140 -29.10 0.85 15.00
C ASN A 140 -27.87 -0.08 14.95
N GLN A 141 -28.05 -1.32 15.41
CA GLN A 141 -26.95 -2.28 15.51
C GLN A 141 -26.35 -2.70 14.17
N ASN A 142 -27.11 -2.56 13.08
CA ASN A 142 -26.60 -2.90 11.76
C ASN A 142 -25.53 -1.90 11.30
N LEU A 143 -25.60 -0.65 11.77
CA LEU A 143 -24.71 0.45 11.38
C LEU A 143 -23.71 0.84 12.49
N ASP A 144 -23.94 0.41 13.73
CA ASP A 144 -22.99 0.62 14.83
C ASP A 144 -21.64 -0.03 14.55
N SER A 145 -20.55 0.56 15.04
CA SER A 145 -19.19 0.06 14.83
C SER A 145 -18.86 -1.12 15.73
N TYR A 146 -18.42 -2.22 15.12
CA TYR A 146 -17.91 -3.40 15.82
C TYR A 146 -16.44 -3.62 15.51
N PRO A 147 -15.63 -4.00 16.52
CA PRO A 147 -14.23 -4.30 16.30
C PRO A 147 -14.10 -5.49 15.35
N LEU A 148 -13.23 -5.36 14.35
CA LEU A 148 -12.89 -6.48 13.49
C LEU A 148 -12.07 -7.51 14.26
N SER A 149 -12.28 -8.79 13.95
CA SER A 149 -11.45 -9.88 14.47
C SER A 149 -10.01 -9.74 13.98
N THR A 150 -9.04 -10.21 14.77
CA THR A 150 -7.60 -10.00 14.49
C THR A 150 -7.12 -10.63 13.19
N ASN A 151 -7.76 -11.71 12.71
CA ASN A 151 -7.49 -12.29 11.39
C ASN A 151 -7.86 -11.35 10.21
N ALA A 152 -8.58 -10.27 10.47
CA ALA A 152 -8.86 -9.22 9.49
C ALA A 152 -7.85 -8.08 9.51
N TRP A 153 -6.95 -8.07 10.50
CA TRP A 153 -5.97 -7.01 10.71
C TRP A 153 -4.76 -7.25 9.79
N LEU A 154 -4.95 -7.09 8.48
CA LEU A 154 -3.90 -7.40 7.49
C LEU A 154 -2.60 -6.62 7.74
N GLY A 155 -2.68 -5.38 8.24
CA GLY A 155 -1.55 -4.57 8.66
C GLY A 155 -1.31 -4.53 10.18
N GLY A 156 -1.87 -5.45 10.96
CA GLY A 156 -1.87 -5.34 12.41
C GLY A 156 -2.58 -4.06 12.86
N GLN A 157 -1.98 -3.28 13.75
CA GLN A 157 -2.51 -1.99 14.21
C GLN A 157 -2.50 -0.89 13.14
N THR A 158 -1.82 -1.08 12.01
CA THR A 158 -1.89 -0.15 10.86
C THR A 158 -3.08 -0.45 9.94
N THR A 159 -3.91 -1.44 10.29
CA THR A 159 -5.10 -1.81 9.52
C THR A 159 -6.14 -0.70 9.60
N LEU A 160 -6.69 -0.34 8.45
CA LEU A 160 -7.79 0.62 8.31
C LEU A 160 -9.14 -0.09 8.54
N PRO A 161 -10.14 0.62 9.09
CA PRO A 161 -11.52 0.09 9.14
C PRO A 161 -12.08 -0.11 7.72
N TYR A 162 -13.25 -0.74 7.64
CA TYR A 162 -13.99 -0.81 6.38
C TYR A 162 -14.35 0.61 5.91
N GLN A 163 -14.30 0.80 4.59
CA GLN A 163 -14.50 2.09 3.95
C GLN A 163 -15.86 2.14 3.27
N TYR A 164 -16.73 3.01 3.78
CA TYR A 164 -18.13 3.13 3.37
C TYR A 164 -18.41 4.31 2.43
N SER A 165 -17.43 5.19 2.16
CA SER A 165 -17.63 6.44 1.43
C SER A 165 -17.87 6.31 -0.09
N ALA A 166 -18.09 5.10 -0.63
CA ALA A 166 -18.25 4.85 -2.07
C ALA A 166 -17.12 5.47 -2.95
N GLU A 167 -15.93 5.63 -2.37
CA GLU A 167 -14.75 6.29 -2.96
C GLU A 167 -13.59 5.29 -3.11
N PRO A 168 -13.75 4.26 -3.96
CA PRO A 168 -12.77 3.19 -4.06
C PRO A 168 -11.37 3.68 -4.46
N GLN A 169 -11.28 4.77 -5.24
CA GLN A 169 -10.02 5.37 -5.68
C GLN A 169 -9.19 6.03 -4.56
N HIS A 170 -9.74 6.19 -3.35
CA HIS A 170 -9.04 6.83 -2.23
C HIS A 170 -8.56 5.82 -1.18
N ARG A 171 -8.94 4.54 -1.28
CA ARG A 171 -8.67 3.50 -0.27
C ARG A 171 -7.19 3.30 0.07
N PHE A 172 -6.27 3.60 -0.84
CA PHE A 172 -4.83 3.43 -0.63
C PHE A 172 -4.10 4.73 -0.25
N LYS A 173 -4.82 5.82 0.05
CA LYS A 173 -4.23 7.13 0.38
C LYS A 173 -4.27 7.46 1.87
N GLU A 174 -4.89 6.60 2.67
CA GLU A 174 -5.11 6.81 4.09
C GLU A 174 -3.83 6.56 4.92
N THR A 175 -3.66 7.33 5.99
CA THR A 175 -2.62 7.10 6.99
C THR A 175 -2.93 5.84 7.81
N ALA A 176 -1.90 5.13 8.25
CA ALA A 176 -2.03 4.09 9.28
C ALA A 176 -2.80 4.61 10.51
N GLY A 177 -3.77 3.83 11.01
CA GLY A 177 -4.64 4.25 12.12
C GLY A 177 -3.91 4.49 13.45
N ASN A 178 -2.71 3.93 13.62
CA ASN A 178 -1.83 4.11 14.78
C ASN A 178 -0.70 5.12 14.53
N ILE A 179 -0.80 5.97 13.49
CA ILE A 179 0.25 6.94 13.16
C ILE A 179 0.59 7.84 14.35
N SER A 180 1.88 7.98 14.67
CA SER A 180 2.29 8.88 15.74
C SER A 180 2.14 10.34 15.30
N PRO A 181 1.89 11.26 16.26
CA PRO A 181 1.81 12.69 15.94
C PRO A 181 3.06 13.25 15.27
N SER A 182 4.23 12.74 15.66
CA SER A 182 5.52 13.12 15.06
C SER A 182 5.68 12.72 13.59
N ASN A 183 4.92 11.72 13.12
CA ASN A 183 4.99 11.25 11.74
C ASN A 183 3.81 11.72 10.87
N ALA A 184 2.69 12.15 11.46
CA ALA A 184 1.53 12.61 10.70
C ALA A 184 1.82 13.80 9.78
N LEU A 185 2.46 14.87 10.29
CA LEU A 185 2.83 16.02 9.46
C LEU A 185 3.85 15.65 8.36
N PRO A 186 4.98 14.99 8.68
CA PRO A 186 5.90 14.51 7.64
C PRO A 186 5.25 13.57 6.62
N PHE A 187 4.28 12.72 7.01
CA PHE A 187 3.51 11.89 6.08
C PHE A 187 2.77 12.76 5.06
N MET A 188 2.06 13.81 5.50
CA MET A 188 1.33 14.69 4.58
C MET A 188 2.26 15.51 3.69
N LEU A 189 3.40 15.96 4.21
CA LEU A 189 4.41 16.64 3.40
C LEU A 189 5.08 15.68 2.40
N GLY A 190 5.25 14.41 2.76
CA GLY A 190 5.68 13.34 1.85
C GLY A 190 4.66 13.03 0.77
N ARG A 191 3.36 13.04 1.13
CA ARG A 191 2.25 12.94 0.16
C ARG A 191 2.30 14.09 -0.82
N ARG A 192 2.54 15.32 -0.36
CA ARG A 192 2.70 16.49 -1.24
C ARG A 192 3.77 16.22 -2.29
N LEU A 193 4.98 15.85 -1.87
CA LEU A 193 6.10 15.50 -2.76
C LEU A 193 5.76 14.36 -3.73
N HIS A 194 5.10 13.30 -3.25
CA HIS A 194 4.69 12.16 -4.07
C HIS A 194 3.73 12.56 -5.22
N HIS A 195 2.91 13.58 -4.97
CA HIS A 195 1.93 14.10 -5.91
C HIS A 195 2.44 15.27 -6.77
N THR A 196 3.67 15.76 -6.52
CA THR A 196 4.27 16.89 -7.23
C THR A 196 4.89 16.45 -8.56
N ASP A 197 4.62 17.19 -9.63
CA ASP A 197 5.38 17.16 -10.89
C ASP A 197 6.70 17.90 -10.69
N PHE A 198 7.83 17.19 -10.79
CA PHE A 198 9.16 17.78 -10.53
C PHE A 198 9.67 18.66 -11.68
N GLY A 199 8.92 18.81 -12.77
CA GLY A 199 9.28 19.71 -13.85
C GLY A 199 8.67 21.09 -13.66
N ASP A 200 7.41 21.18 -13.22
CA ASP A 200 6.69 22.46 -13.09
C ASP A 200 6.12 22.75 -11.69
N GLY A 201 6.28 21.83 -10.74
CA GLY A 201 5.85 21.98 -9.36
C GLY A 201 4.33 21.86 -9.15
N THR A 202 3.55 21.57 -10.19
CA THR A 202 2.11 21.35 -10.07
C THR A 202 1.82 20.03 -9.34
N HIS A 203 0.56 19.82 -8.91
CA HIS A 203 0.15 18.60 -8.22
C HIS A 203 -0.91 17.86 -9.06
N SER A 204 -1.02 16.55 -8.84
CA SER A 204 -2.04 15.74 -9.52
C SER A 204 -3.48 16.13 -9.18
N GLU A 205 -3.71 16.74 -8.03
CA GLU A 205 -5.00 17.29 -7.62
C GLU A 205 -5.10 18.77 -8.01
N PRO A 206 -6.23 19.21 -8.58
CA PRO A 206 -6.44 20.59 -8.99
C PRO A 206 -6.42 21.55 -7.80
N ASP A 207 -6.23 22.85 -8.08
CA ASP A 207 -6.32 23.96 -7.13
C ASP A 207 -5.28 23.96 -5.97
N ASN A 208 -4.36 23.00 -5.95
CA ASN A 208 -3.21 23.02 -5.06
C ASN A 208 -2.15 24.03 -5.53
N PRO A 209 -1.53 24.79 -4.61
CA PRO A 209 -0.49 25.76 -4.97
C PRO A 209 0.75 25.03 -5.54
N VAL A 210 1.35 25.63 -6.57
CA VAL A 210 2.61 25.15 -7.15
C VAL A 210 3.69 25.06 -6.08
N PHE A 211 4.38 23.93 -6.02
CA PHE A 211 5.52 23.72 -5.13
C PHE A 211 6.80 24.23 -5.81
N THR A 212 7.01 25.55 -5.74
CA THR A 212 8.07 26.27 -6.47
C THR A 212 9.47 25.71 -6.27
N GLU A 213 9.75 25.17 -5.07
CA GLU A 213 11.02 24.60 -4.66
C GLU A 213 11.36 23.28 -5.39
N GLN A 214 10.37 22.67 -6.06
CA GLN A 214 10.52 21.40 -6.77
C GLN A 214 10.54 21.56 -8.30
N ILE A 215 10.44 22.80 -8.82
CA ILE A 215 10.45 23.09 -10.26
C ILE A 215 11.82 22.76 -10.87
N GLY A 216 11.81 22.19 -12.08
CA GLY A 216 13.01 22.02 -12.91
C GLY A 216 13.98 20.94 -12.43
N LYS A 217 13.52 19.97 -11.63
CA LYS A 217 14.34 18.90 -11.07
C LYS A 217 14.35 17.61 -11.90
N LEU A 218 13.48 17.49 -12.90
CA LEU A 218 13.46 16.32 -13.80
C LEU A 218 14.70 16.27 -14.70
N GLY A 219 15.14 15.05 -14.99
CA GLY A 219 15.88 14.74 -16.21
C GLY A 219 17.35 14.32 -16.07
N PRO A 220 18.17 14.51 -17.13
CA PRO A 220 17.77 15.04 -18.43
C PRO A 220 16.78 14.10 -19.15
N LYS A 221 16.85 12.79 -18.90
CA LYS A 221 15.95 11.78 -19.45
C LYS A 221 15.17 11.10 -18.33
N PHE A 222 13.91 10.75 -18.58
CA PHE A 222 13.03 10.17 -17.56
C PHE A 222 11.90 9.33 -18.17
N VAL A 223 11.25 8.53 -17.34
CA VAL A 223 10.03 7.76 -17.66
C VAL A 223 8.78 8.58 -17.40
N ASN A 224 8.70 9.21 -16.22
CA ASN A 224 7.53 10.00 -15.83
C ASN A 224 7.89 11.17 -14.89
N ARG A 225 6.92 12.05 -14.63
CA ARG A 225 7.17 13.38 -14.04
C ARG A 225 6.85 13.49 -12.55
N SER A 226 6.09 12.54 -12.01
CA SER A 226 5.74 12.43 -10.60
C SER A 226 5.58 10.96 -10.19
N CYS A 227 5.67 10.66 -8.89
CA CYS A 227 5.50 9.30 -8.41
C CYS A 227 4.07 8.79 -8.67
N VAL A 228 3.07 9.64 -8.43
CA VAL A 228 1.65 9.30 -8.62
C VAL A 228 1.26 9.11 -10.09
N ALA A 229 2.02 9.64 -11.06
CA ALA A 229 1.75 9.42 -12.48
C ALA A 229 1.94 7.96 -12.89
N CYS A 230 2.86 7.23 -12.23
CA CYS A 230 3.02 5.79 -12.36
C CYS A 230 2.16 5.02 -11.34
N HIS A 231 2.18 5.45 -10.08
CA HIS A 231 1.45 4.84 -8.96
C HIS A 231 0.11 5.53 -8.74
N VAL A 232 -0.76 5.51 -9.74
CA VAL A 232 -2.05 6.20 -9.69
C VAL A 232 -2.82 5.75 -8.46
N ASN A 233 -3.18 6.72 -7.61
CA ASN A 233 -3.86 6.48 -6.33
C ASN A 233 -3.11 5.57 -5.34
N ASN A 234 -1.77 5.49 -5.41
CA ASN A 234 -0.93 4.48 -4.73
C ASN A 234 -1.24 3.03 -5.16
N GLY A 235 -2.03 2.87 -6.22
CA GLY A 235 -2.44 1.60 -6.80
C GLY A 235 -1.42 1.06 -7.81
N ARG A 236 -1.78 -0.08 -8.39
CA ARG A 236 -1.02 -0.72 -9.46
C ARG A 236 -1.35 -0.07 -10.79
N ALA A 237 -0.36 0.07 -11.67
CA ALA A 237 -0.57 0.52 -13.04
C ALA A 237 -1.31 -0.52 -13.89
N LEU A 238 -2.00 -0.05 -14.92
CA LEU A 238 -2.62 -0.88 -15.95
C LEU A 238 -1.78 -0.83 -17.23
N PRO A 239 -1.70 -1.92 -18.03
CA PRO A 239 -1.13 -1.88 -19.36
C PRO A 239 -1.84 -0.82 -20.22
N PRO A 240 -1.13 -0.04 -21.04
CA PRO A 240 -1.77 0.88 -21.97
C PRO A 240 -2.45 0.12 -23.10
N ALA A 241 -3.29 0.83 -23.87
CA ALA A 241 -3.82 0.30 -25.12
C ALA A 241 -2.68 -0.05 -26.11
N ILE A 242 -2.93 -1.00 -27.02
CA ILE A 242 -1.99 -1.36 -28.09
C ILE A 242 -1.55 -0.11 -28.86
N GLY A 243 -0.25 -0.01 -29.15
CA GLY A 243 0.36 1.12 -29.86
C GLY A 243 0.54 2.39 -29.03
N THR A 244 0.11 2.41 -27.76
CA THR A 244 0.29 3.55 -26.87
C THR A 244 1.58 3.41 -26.05
N PRO A 245 2.33 4.50 -25.80
CA PRO A 245 3.53 4.49 -24.97
C PRO A 245 3.31 3.93 -23.55
N MET A 246 4.22 3.09 -23.10
CA MET A 246 4.22 2.49 -21.76
C MET A 246 4.84 3.44 -20.71
N LEU A 247 4.10 4.46 -20.27
CA LEU A 247 4.60 5.48 -19.32
C LEU A 247 4.35 5.18 -17.83
N GLN A 248 3.61 4.10 -17.53
CA GLN A 248 3.36 3.61 -16.16
C GLN A 248 4.08 2.28 -15.91
N SER A 249 5.02 1.94 -16.79
CA SER A 249 5.90 0.79 -16.69
C SER A 249 7.33 1.27 -16.83
N VAL A 250 8.25 0.58 -16.17
CA VAL A 250 9.68 0.71 -16.45
C VAL A 250 10.06 -0.44 -17.38
N VAL A 251 10.71 -0.14 -18.49
CA VAL A 251 11.30 -1.14 -19.37
C VAL A 251 12.79 -1.21 -19.06
N LYS A 252 13.14 -2.13 -18.17
CA LYS A 252 14.53 -2.41 -17.80
C LYS A 252 15.24 -3.02 -19.00
N VAL A 253 16.51 -2.66 -19.19
CA VAL A 253 17.34 -3.15 -20.30
C VAL A 253 18.73 -3.53 -19.81
N GLY A 254 19.37 -4.47 -20.51
CA GLY A 254 20.73 -4.91 -20.21
C GLY A 254 21.55 -5.15 -21.47
N SER A 255 22.88 -5.07 -21.32
CA SER A 255 23.84 -5.48 -22.34
C SER A 255 24.03 -7.00 -22.41
N ASP A 256 23.68 -7.71 -21.34
CA ASP A 256 23.74 -9.16 -21.24
C ASP A 256 22.53 -9.74 -20.49
N ALA A 257 22.45 -11.08 -20.44
CA ALA A 257 21.38 -11.81 -19.75
C ALA A 257 21.43 -11.66 -18.21
N ASN A 258 22.50 -11.13 -17.63
CA ASN A 258 22.62 -10.87 -16.19
C ASN A 258 22.10 -9.47 -15.80
N GLY A 259 21.73 -8.65 -16.78
CA GLY A 259 21.24 -7.30 -16.54
C GLY A 259 22.35 -6.26 -16.35
N SER A 260 23.57 -6.51 -16.86
CA SER A 260 24.62 -5.47 -16.90
C SER A 260 24.10 -4.23 -17.64
N PRO A 261 24.46 -2.99 -17.24
CA PRO A 261 23.98 -1.78 -17.91
C PRO A 261 24.18 -1.82 -19.43
N HIS A 262 23.16 -1.40 -20.19
CA HIS A 262 23.24 -1.29 -21.63
C HIS A 262 24.13 -0.08 -22.02
N PRO A 263 25.06 -0.21 -22.98
CA PRO A 263 26.10 0.81 -23.25
C PRO A 263 25.57 2.18 -23.71
N THR A 264 24.30 2.25 -24.12
CA THR A 264 23.67 3.51 -24.59
C THR A 264 22.29 3.79 -23.99
N LEU A 265 21.74 2.84 -23.24
CA LEU A 265 20.38 2.93 -22.66
C LEU A 265 20.41 2.79 -21.14
N GLY A 266 21.60 2.62 -20.55
CA GLY A 266 21.71 2.43 -19.11
C GLY A 266 20.94 1.21 -18.59
N ALA A 267 20.23 1.39 -17.48
CA ALA A 267 19.48 0.34 -16.80
C ALA A 267 18.00 0.27 -17.24
N ALA A 268 17.46 1.32 -17.86
CA ALA A 268 16.08 1.36 -18.35
C ALA A 268 15.91 2.37 -19.49
N ILE A 269 15.01 2.07 -20.43
CA ILE A 269 14.67 3.01 -21.51
C ILE A 269 13.96 4.24 -20.91
N GLN A 270 14.48 5.43 -21.23
CA GLN A 270 13.92 6.72 -20.86
C GLN A 270 13.15 7.37 -22.04
N PRO A 271 11.80 7.27 -22.07
CA PRO A 271 10.98 7.73 -23.18
C PRO A 271 10.73 9.23 -23.24
N GLN A 272 11.12 9.97 -22.21
CA GLN A 272 10.93 11.41 -22.14
C GLN A 272 12.27 12.10 -21.84
N SER A 273 12.36 13.38 -22.22
CA SER A 273 13.54 14.20 -21.96
C SER A 273 13.16 15.65 -21.71
N THR A 274 13.90 16.33 -20.83
CA THR A 274 13.80 17.78 -20.64
C THR A 274 14.55 18.54 -21.73
N SER A 275 15.56 17.93 -22.36
CA SER A 275 16.30 18.51 -23.47
C SER A 275 17.01 17.46 -24.34
N GLY A 276 17.06 17.68 -25.65
CA GLY A 276 17.68 16.73 -26.58
C GLY A 276 16.80 15.51 -26.90
N PRO A 277 17.36 14.50 -27.61
CA PRO A 277 16.61 13.32 -28.01
C PRO A 277 16.29 12.40 -26.84
N VAL A 278 15.12 11.76 -26.90
CA VAL A 278 14.75 10.64 -26.02
C VAL A 278 15.48 9.38 -26.45
N GLU A 279 15.60 8.39 -25.56
CA GLU A 279 16.29 7.14 -25.87
C GLU A 279 15.47 6.21 -26.77
N GLY A 280 14.15 6.24 -26.58
CA GLY A 280 13.23 5.42 -27.34
C GLY A 280 11.86 5.34 -26.68
N THR A 281 10.90 4.77 -27.39
CA THR A 281 9.56 4.53 -26.85
C THR A 281 9.22 3.06 -27.00
N VAL A 282 8.59 2.50 -25.97
CA VAL A 282 8.12 1.11 -25.96
C VAL A 282 6.59 1.11 -25.96
N THR A 283 6.02 0.28 -26.83
CA THR A 283 4.57 0.08 -26.92
C THR A 283 4.25 -1.41 -26.93
N ILE A 284 3.03 -1.76 -26.53
CA ILE A 284 2.49 -3.11 -26.77
C ILE A 284 2.07 -3.15 -28.23
N ALA A 285 2.70 -4.00 -29.04
CA ALA A 285 2.42 -4.14 -30.47
C ALA A 285 1.22 -5.07 -30.72
N SER A 286 1.15 -6.16 -29.97
CA SER A 286 0.08 -7.15 -30.06
C SER A 286 0.11 -8.08 -28.84
N TYR A 287 -0.89 -8.94 -28.73
CA TYR A 287 -0.92 -10.04 -27.77
C TYR A 287 -0.93 -11.37 -28.51
N THR A 288 -0.14 -12.33 -28.02
CA THR A 288 -0.28 -13.73 -28.40
C THR A 288 -1.23 -14.42 -27.42
N THR A 289 -2.28 -15.07 -27.93
CA THR A 289 -3.28 -15.76 -27.11
C THR A 289 -2.98 -17.25 -27.04
N ASN A 290 -2.90 -17.77 -25.81
CA ASN A 290 -2.80 -19.19 -25.51
C ASN A 290 -4.15 -19.68 -24.97
N ASN A 291 -4.82 -20.56 -25.72
CA ASN A 291 -6.08 -21.15 -25.30
C ASN A 291 -5.83 -22.49 -24.58
N ALA A 292 -6.56 -22.74 -23.51
CA ALA A 292 -6.51 -23.98 -22.75
C ALA A 292 -7.87 -24.24 -22.09
N GLN A 293 -7.95 -25.31 -21.28
CA GLN A 293 -9.18 -25.71 -20.59
C GLN A 293 -8.90 -26.04 -19.13
N TYR A 294 -9.88 -25.72 -18.28
CA TYR A 294 -9.93 -26.21 -16.90
C TYR A 294 -10.16 -27.72 -16.88
N GLY A 295 -9.95 -28.36 -15.73
CA GLY A 295 -10.18 -29.81 -15.56
C GLY A 295 -11.63 -30.25 -15.84
N ASP A 296 -12.59 -29.32 -15.74
CA ASP A 296 -14.00 -29.54 -16.07
C ASP A 296 -14.36 -29.23 -17.54
N GLY A 297 -13.36 -28.92 -18.39
CA GLY A 297 -13.53 -28.67 -19.82
C GLY A 297 -13.95 -27.24 -20.17
N ILE A 298 -14.20 -26.35 -19.19
CA ILE A 298 -14.48 -24.94 -19.46
C ILE A 298 -13.24 -24.30 -20.11
N PRO A 299 -13.36 -23.60 -21.24
CA PRO A 299 -12.22 -22.96 -21.89
C PRO A 299 -11.77 -21.69 -21.14
N TYR A 300 -10.47 -21.40 -21.19
CA TYR A 300 -9.90 -20.11 -20.80
C TYR A 300 -8.81 -19.69 -21.80
N SER A 301 -8.44 -18.41 -21.76
CA SER A 301 -7.40 -17.85 -22.62
C SER A 301 -6.43 -16.99 -21.79
N LEU A 302 -5.14 -17.14 -22.05
CA LEU A 302 -4.08 -16.31 -21.48
C LEU A 302 -3.43 -15.49 -22.59
N ILE A 303 -3.04 -14.26 -22.31
CA ILE A 303 -2.38 -13.37 -23.28
C ILE A 303 -0.94 -13.10 -22.88
N LYS A 304 -0.03 -13.08 -23.85
CA LYS A 304 1.36 -12.64 -23.67
C LYS A 304 1.63 -11.42 -24.55
N PRO A 305 2.03 -10.26 -23.98
CA PRO A 305 2.34 -9.08 -24.77
C PRO A 305 3.56 -9.31 -25.66
N SER A 306 3.51 -8.73 -26.86
CA SER A 306 4.66 -8.54 -27.74
C SER A 306 4.93 -7.05 -27.85
N TYR A 307 6.17 -6.63 -27.63
CA TYR A 307 6.54 -5.23 -27.56
C TYR A 307 7.15 -4.74 -28.87
N SER A 308 6.92 -3.47 -29.18
CA SER A 308 7.60 -2.74 -30.26
C SER A 308 8.47 -1.65 -29.64
N PHE A 309 9.68 -1.52 -30.16
CA PHE A 309 10.66 -0.53 -29.73
C PHE A 309 10.87 0.49 -30.84
N GLN A 310 10.72 1.76 -30.52
CA GLN A 310 11.18 2.86 -31.35
C GLN A 310 12.51 3.36 -30.80
N GLY A 311 13.56 3.38 -31.62
CA GLY A 311 14.94 3.63 -31.19
C GLY A 311 15.75 2.34 -31.16
N THR A 312 16.68 2.22 -30.21
CA THR A 312 17.46 0.99 -30.03
C THR A 312 16.58 -0.13 -29.51
N THR A 313 16.55 -1.28 -30.20
CA THR A 313 15.87 -2.49 -29.71
C THR A 313 16.84 -3.27 -28.81
N PRO A 314 16.60 -3.35 -27.49
CA PRO A 314 17.48 -4.09 -26.59
C PRO A 314 17.35 -5.60 -26.82
N THR A 315 18.47 -6.32 -26.71
CA THR A 315 18.44 -7.80 -26.76
C THR A 315 17.87 -8.39 -25.48
N PHE A 316 18.21 -7.80 -24.32
CA PHE A 316 17.76 -8.24 -23.00
C PHE A 316 16.93 -7.13 -22.35
N PHE A 317 15.69 -7.46 -21.97
CA PHE A 317 14.79 -6.49 -21.35
C PHE A 317 13.75 -7.16 -20.44
N SER A 318 13.19 -6.35 -19.54
CA SER A 318 12.12 -6.75 -18.61
C SER A 318 11.13 -5.60 -18.45
N VAL A 319 9.85 -5.85 -18.73
CA VAL A 319 8.78 -4.85 -18.59
C VAL A 319 8.15 -4.97 -17.21
N ARG A 320 8.10 -3.85 -16.47
CA ARG A 320 7.67 -3.84 -15.06
C ARG A 320 6.65 -2.74 -14.81
N LEU A 321 5.39 -3.12 -14.63
CA LEU A 321 4.32 -2.20 -14.24
C LEU A 321 4.52 -1.70 -12.81
N ALA A 322 4.20 -0.43 -12.57
CA ALA A 322 4.24 0.14 -11.22
C ALA A 322 3.34 -0.68 -10.26
N PRO A 323 3.89 -1.23 -9.16
CA PRO A 323 3.09 -1.96 -8.16
C PRO A 323 2.33 -1.00 -7.23
N GLN A 324 1.34 -1.53 -6.49
CA GLN A 324 0.72 -0.78 -5.38
C GLN A 324 1.72 -0.51 -4.24
N LEU A 325 1.49 0.54 -3.45
CA LEU A 325 2.44 1.04 -2.43
C LEU A 325 2.04 0.78 -0.97
N VAL A 326 0.86 0.21 -0.71
CA VAL A 326 0.36 0.01 0.66
C VAL A 326 1.12 -1.08 1.42
N GLY A 327 1.40 -0.82 2.70
CA GLY A 327 2.03 -1.77 3.63
C GLY A 327 3.54 -1.99 3.47
N LEU A 328 4.23 -1.24 2.61
CA LEU A 328 5.66 -1.46 2.37
C LEU A 328 6.53 -1.24 3.61
N GLY A 329 6.18 -0.30 4.50
CA GLY A 329 6.89 -0.10 5.76
C GLY A 329 6.81 -1.32 6.69
N LEU A 330 5.66 -2.00 6.74
CA LEU A 330 5.52 -3.24 7.51
C LEU A 330 6.41 -4.36 6.96
N LEU A 331 6.54 -4.48 5.64
CA LEU A 331 7.43 -5.47 5.01
C LEU A 331 8.91 -5.16 5.25
N GLU A 332 9.30 -3.88 5.29
CA GLU A 332 10.64 -3.45 5.73
C GLU A 332 10.90 -3.84 7.19
N ALA A 333 9.87 -3.75 8.05
CA ALA A 333 10.00 -4.00 9.48
C ALA A 333 10.14 -5.48 9.86
N VAL A 334 9.85 -6.43 8.96
CA VAL A 334 10.09 -7.87 9.19
C VAL A 334 11.59 -8.16 9.25
N SER A 335 12.07 -8.82 10.30
CA SER A 335 13.52 -9.10 10.43
C SER A 335 14.04 -9.99 9.30
N GLU A 336 15.30 -9.77 8.91
CA GLU A 336 15.97 -10.61 7.90
C GLU A 336 16.02 -12.08 8.34
N SER A 337 16.16 -12.34 9.65
CA SER A 337 16.14 -13.70 10.21
C SER A 337 14.80 -14.42 10.02
N THR A 338 13.68 -13.70 10.05
CA THR A 338 12.35 -14.29 9.81
C THR A 338 12.26 -14.74 8.36
N ILE A 339 12.70 -13.91 7.41
CA ILE A 339 12.68 -14.28 5.99
C ILE A 339 13.69 -15.39 5.69
N ALA A 340 14.88 -15.34 6.30
CA ALA A 340 15.87 -16.40 6.18
C ALA A 340 15.35 -17.76 6.68
N SER A 341 14.46 -17.77 7.68
CA SER A 341 13.85 -19.01 8.19
C SER A 341 12.78 -19.60 7.27
N LEU A 342 12.29 -18.83 6.29
CA LEU A 342 11.35 -19.29 5.27
C LEU A 342 12.06 -19.79 4.00
N ALA A 343 13.35 -19.45 3.84
CA ALA A 343 14.11 -19.83 2.65
C ALA A 343 14.48 -21.31 2.67
N ASP A 344 14.28 -21.97 1.53
CA ASP A 344 14.65 -23.37 1.28
C ASP A 344 15.30 -23.49 -0.11
N PRO A 345 16.47 -22.86 -0.34
CA PRO A 345 17.08 -22.77 -1.68
C PRO A 345 17.48 -24.14 -2.27
N ASP A 346 17.63 -25.16 -1.42
CA ASP A 346 18.04 -26.51 -1.83
C ASP A 346 16.85 -27.49 -1.92
N ASP A 347 15.61 -27.01 -1.76
CA ASP A 347 14.38 -27.84 -1.64
C ASP A 347 14.59 -29.03 -0.69
N ALA A 348 15.11 -28.75 0.50
CA ALA A 348 15.50 -29.77 1.47
C ALA A 348 14.29 -30.61 1.94
N ASN A 349 13.08 -30.05 1.81
CA ASN A 349 11.84 -30.72 2.16
C ASN A 349 11.19 -31.50 0.99
N ALA A 350 11.71 -31.35 -0.24
CA ALA A 350 11.27 -32.02 -1.46
C ALA A 350 9.80 -31.77 -1.83
N ASP A 351 9.30 -30.54 -1.59
CA ASP A 351 7.98 -30.10 -2.07
C ASP A 351 8.02 -29.40 -3.43
N GLY A 352 9.22 -29.27 -4.02
CA GLY A 352 9.43 -28.68 -5.34
C GLY A 352 9.47 -27.15 -5.33
N ILE A 353 9.54 -26.52 -4.15
CA ILE A 353 9.63 -25.08 -3.97
C ILE A 353 11.01 -24.74 -3.39
N SER A 354 11.75 -23.89 -4.07
CA SER A 354 13.16 -23.58 -3.76
C SER A 354 13.36 -22.10 -3.40
N GLY A 355 12.38 -21.54 -2.67
CA GLY A 355 12.34 -20.12 -2.33
C GLY A 355 13.65 -19.63 -1.70
N ARG A 356 14.25 -18.59 -2.28
CA ARG A 356 15.55 -18.08 -1.80
C ARG A 356 15.57 -16.58 -1.61
N MET A 357 16.42 -16.14 -0.68
CA MET A 357 16.66 -14.72 -0.47
C MET A 357 17.46 -14.11 -1.62
N GLN A 358 17.17 -12.86 -1.94
CA GLN A 358 18.15 -12.03 -2.63
C GLN A 358 18.96 -11.20 -1.64
N THR A 359 20.26 -11.10 -1.89
CA THR A 359 21.16 -10.23 -1.14
C THR A 359 21.50 -9.01 -1.99
N VAL A 360 21.44 -7.82 -1.40
CA VAL A 360 21.77 -6.54 -2.05
C VAL A 360 22.70 -5.72 -1.17
N THR A 361 23.55 -4.91 -1.78
CA THR A 361 24.37 -3.93 -1.06
C THR A 361 23.52 -2.73 -0.67
N ASP A 362 23.48 -2.40 0.61
CA ASP A 362 22.88 -1.18 1.12
C ASP A 362 23.72 0.04 0.68
N PRO A 363 23.17 0.96 -0.14
CA PRO A 363 23.94 2.07 -0.70
C PRO A 363 24.42 3.08 0.35
N GLU A 364 23.81 3.14 1.54
CA GLU A 364 24.21 4.10 2.58
C GLU A 364 25.22 3.50 3.57
N THR A 365 25.24 2.18 3.75
CA THR A 365 26.11 1.51 4.75
C THR A 365 27.16 0.58 4.15
N GLY A 366 27.04 0.22 2.87
CA GLY A 366 27.88 -0.76 2.19
C GLY A 366 27.67 -2.21 2.64
N GLN A 367 26.76 -2.46 3.58
CA GLN A 367 26.49 -3.81 4.11
C GLN A 367 25.65 -4.63 3.15
N GLN A 368 25.85 -5.94 3.14
CA GLN A 368 24.93 -6.87 2.48
C GLN A 368 23.65 -6.99 3.31
N ARG A 369 22.49 -6.86 2.67
CA ARG A 369 21.16 -6.89 3.28
C ARG A 369 20.21 -7.74 2.47
N LEU A 370 19.10 -8.15 3.10
CA LEU A 370 18.00 -8.77 2.37
C LEU A 370 17.38 -7.78 1.38
N GLY A 371 17.29 -8.18 0.13
CA GLY A 371 16.49 -7.50 -0.88
C GLY A 371 15.00 -7.76 -0.66
N ARG A 372 14.16 -6.71 -0.73
CA ARG A 372 12.73 -6.76 -0.39
C ARG A 372 11.83 -6.14 -1.44
N PHE A 373 12.28 -5.07 -2.09
CA PHE A 373 11.44 -4.25 -2.95
C PHE A 373 11.82 -4.36 -4.43
N GLY A 374 10.85 -4.08 -5.30
CA GLY A 374 10.91 -4.39 -6.72
C GLY A 374 10.45 -5.83 -7.02
N TYR A 375 10.29 -6.13 -8.31
CA TYR A 375 9.81 -7.44 -8.78
C TYR A 375 10.82 -8.57 -8.56
N LYS A 376 12.12 -8.25 -8.59
CA LYS A 376 13.19 -9.20 -8.31
C LYS A 376 13.88 -8.91 -6.97
N ALA A 377 13.24 -8.21 -6.02
CA ALA A 377 13.79 -7.95 -4.67
C ALA A 377 15.15 -7.22 -4.64
N VAL A 378 15.29 -6.10 -5.36
CA VAL A 378 16.58 -5.43 -5.61
C VAL A 378 16.89 -4.23 -4.70
N ARG A 379 16.02 -3.93 -3.73
CA ARG A 379 16.23 -2.86 -2.75
C ARG A 379 15.88 -3.35 -1.35
N ALA A 380 16.70 -3.02 -0.36
CA ALA A 380 16.54 -3.47 1.01
C ALA A 380 15.53 -2.63 1.81
N ARG A 381 15.48 -1.32 1.52
CA ARG A 381 14.65 -0.35 2.25
C ARG A 381 13.72 0.43 1.30
N VAL A 382 12.54 0.83 1.79
CA VAL A 382 11.57 1.72 1.15
C VAL A 382 12.28 3.00 0.71
N ARG A 383 13.13 3.57 1.56
CA ARG A 383 13.97 4.74 1.23
C ARG A 383 14.84 4.50 -0.01
N HIS A 384 15.45 3.33 -0.16
CA HIS A 384 16.26 2.99 -1.34
C HIS A 384 15.41 2.74 -2.58
N GLN A 385 14.20 2.19 -2.42
CA GLN A 385 13.27 2.03 -3.52
C GLN A 385 12.81 3.40 -4.05
N ILE A 386 12.47 4.33 -3.16
CA ILE A 386 12.07 5.69 -3.54
C ILE A 386 13.23 6.43 -4.21
N ALA A 387 14.41 6.43 -3.58
CA ALA A 387 15.59 7.09 -4.16
C ALA A 387 15.98 6.48 -5.52
N GLY A 388 15.84 5.16 -5.66
CA GLY A 388 16.09 4.45 -6.91
C GLY A 388 15.09 4.83 -8.00
N ALA A 389 13.80 4.95 -7.68
CA ALA A 389 12.77 5.37 -8.62
C ALA A 389 12.91 6.84 -9.02
N LEU A 390 13.21 7.73 -8.07
CA LEU A 390 13.54 9.13 -8.36
C LEU A 390 14.67 9.23 -9.38
N ASN A 391 15.76 8.50 -9.16
CA ASN A 391 16.93 8.55 -10.02
C ASN A 391 16.67 7.88 -11.40
N ASN A 392 16.21 6.63 -11.42
CA ASN A 392 16.10 5.84 -12.65
C ASN A 392 14.82 6.12 -13.45
N ASP A 393 13.74 6.58 -12.82
CA ASP A 393 12.44 6.70 -13.49
C ASP A 393 12.05 8.17 -13.72
N MET A 394 12.68 9.11 -12.98
CA MET A 394 12.35 10.54 -13.03
C MET A 394 13.56 11.45 -13.33
N GLY A 395 14.78 10.91 -13.29
CA GLY A 395 15.99 11.70 -13.46
C GLY A 395 16.22 12.69 -12.31
N VAL A 396 15.83 12.33 -11.08
CA VAL A 396 15.95 13.19 -9.90
C VAL A 396 16.95 12.57 -8.94
N THR A 397 18.06 13.24 -8.66
CA THR A 397 19.09 12.71 -7.76
C THR A 397 18.80 13.01 -6.30
N THR A 398 19.37 12.17 -5.44
CA THR A 398 19.26 12.25 -3.98
C THR A 398 20.63 11.99 -3.36
N PRO A 399 20.83 12.27 -2.06
CA PRO A 399 22.08 11.89 -1.39
C PRO A 399 22.37 10.38 -1.40
N VAL A 400 21.34 9.53 -1.63
CA VAL A 400 21.50 8.06 -1.71
C VAL A 400 22.00 7.64 -3.10
N PHE A 401 21.47 8.25 -4.16
CA PHE A 401 21.86 7.99 -5.55
C PHE A 401 22.11 9.33 -6.26
N PRO A 402 23.34 9.88 -6.17
CA PRO A 402 23.69 11.20 -6.71
C PRO A 402 24.19 11.17 -8.16
N ILE A 403 24.24 9.99 -8.78
CA ILE A 403 24.70 9.78 -10.16
C ILE A 403 23.51 9.23 -10.94
N LEU A 404 23.13 9.88 -12.04
CA LEU A 404 22.05 9.45 -12.91
C LEU A 404 22.45 8.25 -13.79
N ASP A 405 21.44 7.62 -14.39
CA ASP A 405 21.66 6.57 -15.38
C ASP A 405 22.46 7.11 -16.58
N ASP A 406 23.40 6.30 -17.08
CA ASP A 406 24.36 6.68 -18.15
C ASP A 406 25.35 7.82 -17.79
N GLU A 407 25.43 8.22 -16.52
CA GLU A 407 26.43 9.18 -16.02
C GLU A 407 27.47 8.52 -15.11
N THR A 408 28.66 9.12 -15.03
CA THR A 408 29.77 8.63 -14.18
C THR A 408 30.15 9.57 -13.04
N THR A 409 29.57 10.78 -13.02
CA THR A 409 29.95 11.84 -12.09
C THR A 409 28.73 12.25 -11.29
N ALA A 410 28.91 12.43 -9.98
CA ALA A 410 27.83 12.87 -9.11
C ALA A 410 27.53 14.37 -9.30
N GLY A 411 26.25 14.71 -9.41
CA GLY A 411 25.75 16.08 -9.33
C GLY A 411 25.52 16.52 -7.88
N THR A 412 25.06 17.77 -7.71
CA THR A 412 24.49 18.22 -6.43
C THR A 412 23.08 17.63 -6.31
N PRO A 413 22.75 16.88 -5.24
CA PRO A 413 21.43 16.30 -5.08
C PRO A 413 20.28 17.32 -5.22
N GLU A 414 19.32 17.07 -6.11
CA GLU A 414 18.16 17.96 -6.29
C GLU A 414 17.15 17.84 -5.15
N LEU A 415 17.01 16.66 -4.55
CA LEU A 415 16.23 16.47 -3.34
C LEU A 415 17.12 16.32 -2.12
N THR A 416 16.70 16.93 -1.02
CA THR A 416 17.42 16.87 0.24
C THR A 416 17.16 15.54 0.95
N THR A 417 17.98 15.22 1.97
CA THR A 417 17.72 14.08 2.87
C THR A 417 16.33 14.17 3.50
N ASP A 418 15.91 15.38 3.87
CA ASP A 418 14.64 15.66 4.54
C ASP A 418 13.43 15.49 3.59
N ASP A 419 13.57 15.84 2.30
CA ASP A 419 12.55 15.51 1.29
C ASP A 419 12.38 13.99 1.16
N LEU A 420 13.49 13.27 1.05
CA LEU A 420 13.47 11.80 0.92
C LEU A 420 12.93 11.12 2.19
N ASP A 421 13.19 11.66 3.38
CA ASP A 421 12.63 11.17 4.65
C ASP A 421 11.12 11.36 4.72
N LYS A 422 10.61 12.52 4.26
CA LYS A 422 9.16 12.74 4.16
C LYS A 422 8.50 11.77 3.20
N MET A 423 9.05 11.58 2.01
CA MET A 423 8.54 10.60 1.03
C MET A 423 8.57 9.18 1.60
N SER A 424 9.64 8.82 2.31
CA SER A 424 9.76 7.51 2.97
C SER A 424 8.70 7.31 4.05
N ARG A 425 8.42 8.33 4.88
CA ARG A 425 7.34 8.28 5.87
C ARG A 425 5.96 8.15 5.24
N TYR A 426 5.71 8.86 4.14
CA TYR A 426 4.45 8.75 3.41
C TYR A 426 4.21 7.30 2.98
N VAL A 427 5.13 6.71 2.21
CA VAL A 427 4.98 5.35 1.68
C VAL A 427 5.00 4.30 2.79
N ALA A 428 5.85 4.45 3.80
CA ALA A 428 6.00 3.46 4.88
C ALA A 428 4.77 3.39 5.82
N LEU A 429 4.02 4.49 5.96
CA LEU A 429 2.89 4.61 6.89
C LEU A 429 1.54 4.73 6.18
N LEU A 430 1.45 4.34 4.90
CA LEU A 430 0.16 4.07 4.26
C LEU A 430 -0.56 2.94 4.99
N GLY A 431 -1.82 3.16 5.36
CA GLY A 431 -2.65 2.16 6.01
C GLY A 431 -2.93 0.96 5.09
N VAL A 432 -3.15 -0.21 5.70
CA VAL A 432 -3.51 -1.44 4.97
C VAL A 432 -5.00 -1.68 5.16
N ALA A 433 -5.75 -1.95 4.09
CA ALA A 433 -7.17 -2.25 4.22
C ALA A 433 -7.39 -3.53 5.04
N ALA A 434 -8.46 -3.57 5.83
CA ALA A 434 -8.86 -4.80 6.50
C ALA A 434 -9.34 -5.86 5.50
N ARG A 435 -9.20 -7.14 5.89
CA ARG A 435 -9.83 -8.25 5.18
C ARG A 435 -11.35 -8.11 5.25
N ARG A 436 -12.00 -8.34 4.11
CA ARG A 436 -13.44 -8.29 3.89
C ARG A 436 -14.08 -9.68 4.01
N ASP A 437 -15.41 -9.75 3.95
CA ASP A 437 -16.14 -11.01 3.78
C ASP A 437 -15.86 -12.10 4.86
N LEU A 438 -15.60 -11.71 6.10
CA LEU A 438 -15.15 -12.61 7.18
C LEU A 438 -16.18 -13.69 7.57
N THR A 439 -17.46 -13.43 7.32
CA THR A 439 -18.58 -14.34 7.60
C THR A 439 -19.11 -15.02 6.32
N ASN A 440 -18.55 -14.69 5.16
CA ASN A 440 -18.99 -15.23 3.89
C ASN A 440 -18.49 -16.67 3.70
N ALA A 441 -19.41 -17.63 3.65
CA ALA A 441 -19.07 -19.06 3.56
C ALA A 441 -18.19 -19.40 2.34
N GLN A 442 -18.41 -18.73 1.20
CA GLN A 442 -17.63 -18.95 -0.01
C GLN A 442 -16.20 -18.39 0.13
N ALA A 443 -16.01 -17.23 0.76
CA ALA A 443 -14.68 -16.69 1.05
C ALA A 443 -13.90 -17.57 2.04
N LEU A 444 -14.58 -18.11 3.06
CA LEU A 444 -13.97 -19.03 4.04
C LEU A 444 -13.56 -20.36 3.40
N GLN A 445 -14.38 -20.91 2.50
CA GLN A 445 -14.01 -22.07 1.69
C GLN A 445 -12.80 -21.75 0.80
N GLY A 446 -12.77 -20.56 0.18
CA GLY A 446 -11.65 -20.12 -0.65
C GLY A 446 -10.31 -20.06 0.09
N GLU A 447 -10.30 -19.64 1.34
CA GLU A 447 -9.10 -19.63 2.19
C GLU A 447 -8.57 -21.05 2.46
N GLN A 448 -9.48 -22.00 2.70
CA GLN A 448 -9.11 -23.41 2.87
C GLN A 448 -8.53 -23.96 1.56
N LEU A 449 -9.17 -23.64 0.42
CA LEU A 449 -8.72 -24.05 -0.90
C LEU A 449 -7.34 -23.48 -1.23
N PHE A 450 -7.09 -22.21 -0.91
CA PHE A 450 -5.79 -21.55 -1.09
C PHE A 450 -4.66 -22.29 -0.36
N THR A 451 -4.92 -22.75 0.86
CA THR A 451 -3.96 -23.54 1.63
C THR A 451 -3.79 -24.95 1.04
N SER A 452 -4.89 -25.62 0.70
CA SER A 452 -4.87 -26.98 0.15
C SER A 452 -4.24 -27.09 -1.24
N ALA A 453 -4.30 -25.99 -2.01
CA ALA A 453 -3.64 -25.84 -3.31
C ALA A 453 -2.17 -25.42 -3.18
N ASN A 454 -1.59 -25.42 -1.97
CA ASN A 454 -0.22 -25.03 -1.68
C ASN A 454 0.14 -23.58 -2.06
N CYS A 455 -0.83 -22.69 -2.30
CA CYS A 455 -0.54 -21.28 -2.59
C CYS A 455 0.17 -20.62 -1.39
N ALA A 456 -0.21 -21.01 -0.17
CA ALA A 456 0.35 -20.50 1.09
C ALA A 456 1.83 -20.85 1.32
N LYS A 457 2.43 -21.73 0.50
CA LYS A 457 3.85 -22.11 0.60
C LYS A 457 4.79 -20.97 0.21
N CYS A 458 4.43 -20.18 -0.80
CA CYS A 458 5.14 -18.95 -1.17
C CYS A 458 4.41 -17.71 -0.61
N HIS A 459 3.08 -17.70 -0.74
CA HIS A 459 2.24 -16.63 -0.20
C HIS A 459 1.96 -16.83 1.30
N THR A 460 3.04 -16.87 2.09
CA THR A 460 3.00 -17.09 3.54
C THR A 460 2.02 -16.13 4.22
N PRO A 461 0.93 -16.63 4.85
CA PRO A 461 -0.16 -15.79 5.31
C PRO A 461 0.25 -14.75 6.35
N THR A 462 1.09 -15.12 7.31
CA THR A 462 1.35 -14.32 8.52
C THR A 462 2.84 -14.10 8.72
N LEU A 463 3.22 -12.86 9.03
CA LEU A 463 4.57 -12.48 9.46
C LEU A 463 4.49 -11.63 10.74
N THR A 464 5.60 -11.53 11.46
CA THR A 464 5.75 -10.64 12.61
C THR A 464 6.85 -9.61 12.35
N THR A 465 6.56 -8.34 12.58
CA THR A 465 7.55 -7.27 12.45
C THR A 465 8.46 -7.19 13.67
N SER A 466 9.69 -6.72 13.45
CA SER A 466 10.71 -6.61 14.50
C SER A 466 10.39 -5.50 15.52
N PRO A 467 10.92 -5.58 16.75
CA PRO A 467 10.81 -4.51 17.75
C PRO A 467 11.74 -3.31 17.47
N TYR A 468 12.56 -3.35 16.42
CA TYR A 468 13.69 -2.42 16.23
C TYR A 468 13.54 -1.48 15.04
N HIS A 469 12.43 -1.53 14.29
CA HIS A 469 12.21 -0.63 13.16
C HIS A 469 12.23 0.85 13.62
N PRO A 470 12.83 1.81 12.89
CA PRO A 470 12.92 3.20 13.34
C PRO A 470 11.55 3.84 13.67
N MET A 471 10.53 3.55 12.87
CA MET A 471 9.14 3.97 13.13
C MET A 471 8.48 3.00 14.11
N THR A 472 8.02 3.53 15.26
CA THR A 472 7.38 2.76 16.34
C THR A 472 6.10 2.07 15.92
N GLU A 473 5.37 2.68 15.00
CA GLU A 473 4.07 2.25 14.47
C GLU A 473 4.16 0.91 13.75
N LEU A 474 5.34 0.57 13.26
CA LEU A 474 5.62 -0.62 12.48
C LEU A 474 6.23 -1.76 13.31
N ARG A 475 6.46 -1.56 14.62
CA ARG A 475 7.11 -2.55 15.50
C ARG A 475 6.11 -3.54 16.07
N ASN A 476 6.55 -4.78 16.27
CA ASN A 476 5.80 -5.83 16.98
C ASN A 476 4.38 -6.06 16.45
N GLN A 477 4.19 -5.91 15.14
CA GLN A 477 2.92 -6.12 14.48
C GLN A 477 2.83 -7.58 14.03
N THR A 478 1.71 -8.24 14.32
CA THR A 478 1.31 -9.45 13.59
C THR A 478 0.56 -8.98 12.36
N ILE A 479 1.08 -9.31 11.18
CA ILE A 479 0.56 -8.85 9.90
C ILE A 479 0.20 -10.04 9.02
N HIS A 480 -0.72 -9.83 8.08
CA HIS A 480 -1.17 -10.87 7.16
C HIS A 480 -0.95 -10.48 5.68
N PRO A 481 0.31 -10.40 5.21
CA PRO A 481 0.62 -9.89 3.88
C PRO A 481 0.51 -10.93 2.77
N TYR A 482 0.47 -12.24 3.10
CA TYR A 482 0.47 -13.34 2.12
C TYR A 482 1.70 -13.28 1.18
N THR A 483 2.89 -13.26 1.77
CA THR A 483 4.19 -13.25 1.07
C THR A 483 5.29 -13.72 2.01
N ASP A 484 6.27 -14.42 1.47
CA ASP A 484 7.54 -14.73 2.12
C ASP A 484 8.68 -13.77 1.73
N LEU A 485 8.44 -12.84 0.79
CA LEU A 485 9.44 -11.95 0.18
C LEU A 485 10.61 -12.65 -0.51
N LEU A 486 10.53 -13.96 -0.77
CA LEU A 486 11.57 -14.74 -1.42
C LEU A 486 11.44 -14.70 -2.95
N LEU A 487 12.53 -15.02 -3.63
CA LEU A 487 12.56 -15.30 -5.06
C LEU A 487 12.15 -16.74 -5.33
N HIS A 488 11.28 -16.94 -6.31
CA HIS A 488 10.85 -18.25 -6.82
C HIS A 488 10.93 -18.29 -8.34
N ASP A 489 11.35 -19.42 -8.90
CA ASP A 489 11.26 -19.67 -10.33
C ASP A 489 9.78 -19.91 -10.72
N LEU A 490 9.19 -18.98 -11.47
CA LEU A 490 7.80 -19.08 -11.96
C LEU A 490 7.69 -19.64 -13.38
N GLY A 491 8.75 -20.28 -13.88
CA GLY A 491 8.81 -21.00 -15.12
C GLY A 491 8.93 -20.13 -16.38
N PRO A 492 9.10 -20.77 -17.56
CA PRO A 492 9.31 -20.08 -18.83
C PRO A 492 8.11 -19.25 -19.30
N GLY A 493 6.91 -19.51 -18.76
CA GLY A 493 5.72 -18.72 -19.03
C GLY A 493 5.88 -17.27 -18.56
N LEU A 494 6.48 -17.08 -17.37
CA LEU A 494 6.71 -15.77 -16.75
C LEU A 494 8.16 -15.30 -16.78
N ALA A 495 9.07 -16.08 -17.35
CA ALA A 495 10.43 -15.63 -17.56
C ALA A 495 10.48 -14.42 -18.51
N ASP A 496 11.22 -13.39 -18.09
CA ASP A 496 11.87 -12.48 -19.01
C ASP A 496 13.22 -13.07 -19.46
N ASN A 497 13.97 -12.37 -20.30
CA ASN A 497 15.29 -12.81 -20.74
C ASN A 497 16.45 -12.09 -20.01
N MET A 498 16.16 -11.42 -18.89
CA MET A 498 17.12 -10.54 -18.22
C MET A 498 17.09 -10.73 -16.70
N GLY A 499 18.17 -11.27 -16.17
CA GLY A 499 18.42 -11.32 -14.73
C GLY A 499 18.62 -9.93 -14.11
N GLU A 500 18.65 -9.90 -12.79
CA GLU A 500 18.99 -8.69 -12.03
C GLU A 500 19.63 -9.11 -10.70
N PHE A 501 20.85 -8.64 -10.44
CA PHE A 501 21.71 -9.16 -9.37
C PHE A 501 21.87 -10.69 -9.49
N ASN A 502 21.39 -11.44 -8.49
CA ASN A 502 21.48 -12.89 -8.46
C ASN A 502 20.20 -13.55 -8.99
N ALA A 503 19.12 -12.81 -9.22
CA ALA A 503 17.87 -13.34 -9.76
C ALA A 503 18.01 -13.60 -11.26
N THR A 504 17.63 -14.79 -11.70
CA THR A 504 17.51 -15.16 -13.11
C THR A 504 16.26 -14.53 -13.74
N GLY A 505 16.06 -14.69 -15.05
CA GLY A 505 14.89 -14.16 -15.75
C GLY A 505 13.55 -14.78 -15.33
N SER A 506 13.56 -16.05 -14.89
CA SER A 506 12.37 -16.77 -14.41
C SER A 506 12.03 -16.51 -12.95
N GLU A 507 12.97 -15.93 -12.19
CA GLU A 507 12.78 -15.70 -10.76
C GLU A 507 12.09 -14.37 -10.46
N TRP A 508 11.09 -14.44 -9.60
CA TRP A 508 10.29 -13.31 -9.16
C TRP A 508 10.08 -13.35 -7.66
N ARG A 509 10.07 -12.17 -7.04
CA ARG A 509 9.72 -12.02 -5.63
C ARG A 509 8.23 -12.22 -5.44
N THR A 510 7.82 -13.07 -4.50
CA THR A 510 6.40 -13.23 -4.14
C THR A 510 5.78 -11.90 -3.72
N PRO A 511 4.83 -11.28 -4.45
CA PRO A 511 4.20 -10.03 -4.03
C PRO A 511 3.23 -10.25 -2.85
N PRO A 512 3.08 -9.29 -1.93
CA PRO A 512 2.02 -9.35 -0.91
C PRO A 512 0.64 -9.34 -1.58
N LEU A 513 -0.29 -10.14 -1.09
CA LEU A 513 -1.67 -10.22 -1.59
C LEU A 513 -2.67 -9.37 -0.79
N TRP A 514 -2.24 -8.73 0.31
CA TRP A 514 -3.12 -7.81 1.02
C TRP A 514 -3.64 -6.70 0.09
N SER A 515 -4.86 -6.26 0.30
CA SER A 515 -5.56 -5.29 -0.54
C SER A 515 -5.71 -5.66 -2.02
N ILE A 516 -5.36 -6.88 -2.47
CA ILE A 516 -5.41 -7.23 -3.90
C ILE A 516 -6.83 -7.17 -4.45
N GLY A 517 -7.84 -7.47 -3.63
CA GLY A 517 -9.25 -7.38 -3.98
C GLY A 517 -9.77 -5.95 -4.16
N LEU A 518 -8.95 -4.94 -3.87
CA LEU A 518 -9.28 -3.53 -4.06
C LEU A 518 -8.72 -2.94 -5.36
N THR A 519 -7.93 -3.71 -6.10
CA THR A 519 -7.23 -3.26 -7.31
C THR A 519 -8.19 -2.63 -8.32
N ALA A 520 -9.28 -3.33 -8.67
CA ALA A 520 -10.26 -2.84 -9.63
C ALA A 520 -10.81 -1.44 -9.28
N GLY A 521 -11.10 -1.21 -8.00
CA GLY A 521 -11.63 0.05 -7.52
C GLY A 521 -10.60 1.18 -7.44
N VAL A 522 -9.36 0.86 -7.06
CA VAL A 522 -8.29 1.86 -6.90
C VAL A 522 -7.69 2.28 -8.25
N SER A 523 -7.44 1.30 -9.11
CA SER A 523 -6.78 1.47 -10.41
C SER A 523 -7.76 1.68 -11.56
N GLY A 524 -9.06 1.48 -11.35
CA GLY A 524 -10.09 1.56 -12.40
C GLY A 524 -10.14 0.35 -13.34
N GLY A 525 -9.47 -0.74 -12.98
CA GLY A 525 -9.35 -1.98 -13.75
C GLY A 525 -8.41 -2.97 -13.08
N GLU A 526 -8.23 -4.14 -13.69
CA GLU A 526 -7.37 -5.20 -13.17
C GLU A 526 -6.28 -5.57 -14.18
N ALA A 527 -5.06 -5.69 -13.68
CA ALA A 527 -3.91 -6.25 -14.39
C ALA A 527 -2.92 -6.77 -13.37
N TYR A 528 -2.42 -7.99 -13.54
CA TYR A 528 -1.53 -8.64 -12.57
C TYR A 528 -0.24 -9.13 -13.22
N LEU A 529 0.70 -9.56 -12.37
CA LEU A 529 2.06 -9.98 -12.72
C LEU A 529 2.94 -8.79 -13.12
N HIS A 530 4.21 -9.05 -13.46
CA HIS A 530 5.20 -8.00 -13.67
C HIS A 530 4.90 -7.09 -14.86
N ASP A 531 4.29 -7.63 -15.91
CA ASP A 531 3.99 -6.91 -17.16
C ASP A 531 2.49 -6.67 -17.41
N GLY A 532 1.64 -7.06 -16.44
CA GLY A 532 0.19 -6.83 -16.47
C GLY A 532 -0.57 -7.71 -17.45
N ARG A 533 0.03 -8.80 -17.92
CA ARG A 533 -0.59 -9.68 -18.91
C ARG A 533 -1.84 -10.42 -18.39
N ALA A 534 -1.97 -10.60 -17.08
CA ALA A 534 -3.10 -11.28 -16.47
C ALA A 534 -4.23 -10.29 -16.20
N ARG A 535 -5.37 -10.49 -16.87
CA ARG A 535 -6.53 -9.59 -16.80
C ARG A 535 -7.45 -9.85 -15.61
N SER A 536 -7.22 -10.94 -14.88
CA SER A 536 -7.96 -11.33 -13.70
C SER A 536 -7.06 -12.12 -12.74
N LEU A 537 -7.54 -12.33 -11.51
CA LEU A 537 -6.85 -13.17 -10.53
C LEU A 537 -6.75 -14.63 -10.99
N GLU A 538 -7.78 -15.15 -11.66
CA GLU A 538 -7.75 -16.49 -12.28
C GLU A 538 -6.63 -16.59 -13.31
N GLU A 539 -6.52 -15.61 -14.22
CA GLU A 539 -5.45 -15.60 -15.21
C GLU A 539 -4.07 -15.49 -14.54
N ALA A 540 -3.94 -14.72 -13.46
CA ALA A 540 -2.71 -14.60 -12.71
C ALA A 540 -2.27 -15.96 -12.14
N ILE A 541 -3.19 -16.72 -11.53
CA ILE A 541 -2.92 -18.08 -11.04
C ILE A 541 -2.52 -18.99 -12.20
N LEU A 542 -3.25 -18.95 -13.33
CA LEU A 542 -3.01 -19.82 -14.48
C LEU A 542 -1.70 -19.53 -15.23
N TRP A 543 -1.11 -18.35 -15.02
CA TRP A 543 0.22 -18.01 -15.53
C TRP A 543 1.38 -18.58 -14.71
N HIS A 544 1.14 -19.02 -13.46
CA HIS A 544 2.18 -19.59 -12.63
C HIS A 544 2.74 -20.89 -13.27
N GLY A 545 4.04 -21.09 -13.13
CA GLY A 545 4.72 -22.32 -13.53
C GLY A 545 5.94 -22.52 -12.64
N GLY A 546 6.92 -23.30 -13.11
CA GLY A 546 8.12 -23.58 -12.33
C GLY A 546 7.77 -24.20 -10.98
N GLU A 547 8.24 -23.61 -9.89
CA GLU A 547 7.94 -24.02 -8.51
C GLU A 547 6.43 -23.99 -8.19
N ALA A 548 5.67 -23.12 -8.85
CA ALA A 548 4.23 -22.96 -8.61
C ALA A 548 3.36 -23.81 -9.56
N GLU A 549 3.94 -24.70 -10.37
CA GLU A 549 3.20 -25.53 -11.33
C GLU A 549 2.15 -26.41 -10.64
N ALA A 550 2.50 -27.05 -9.52
CA ALA A 550 1.58 -27.90 -8.76
C ALA A 550 0.38 -27.09 -8.22
N SER A 551 0.64 -25.88 -7.71
CA SER A 551 -0.41 -24.99 -7.18
C SER A 551 -1.34 -24.49 -8.29
N LYS A 552 -0.78 -24.13 -9.45
CA LYS A 552 -1.59 -23.81 -10.64
C LYS A 552 -2.47 -25.00 -11.03
N GLU A 553 -1.91 -26.20 -11.14
CA GLU A 553 -2.65 -27.37 -11.60
C GLU A 553 -3.75 -27.78 -10.61
N ALA A 554 -3.51 -27.64 -9.31
CA ALA A 554 -4.55 -27.78 -8.30
C ALA A 554 -5.72 -26.82 -8.56
N PHE A 555 -5.46 -25.53 -8.78
CA PHE A 555 -6.51 -24.57 -9.14
C PHE A 555 -7.17 -24.87 -10.48
N ARG A 556 -6.40 -25.19 -11.53
CA ARG A 556 -6.93 -25.46 -12.88
C ARG A 556 -7.88 -26.66 -12.89
N THR A 557 -7.67 -27.63 -12.00
CA THR A 557 -8.46 -28.87 -11.90
C THR A 557 -9.57 -28.84 -10.84
N MET A 558 -9.62 -27.82 -9.97
CA MET A 558 -10.76 -27.57 -9.08
C MET A 558 -12.09 -27.49 -9.83
N SER A 559 -13.21 -27.71 -9.14
CA SER A 559 -14.54 -27.43 -9.71
C SER A 559 -14.71 -25.93 -9.98
N ALA A 560 -15.63 -25.54 -10.87
CA ALA A 560 -15.94 -24.13 -11.11
C ALA A 560 -16.35 -23.38 -9.83
N ALA A 561 -17.06 -24.05 -8.91
CA ALA A 561 -17.45 -23.48 -7.63
C ALA A 561 -16.25 -23.25 -6.70
N ASP A 562 -15.33 -24.21 -6.63
CA ASP A 562 -14.11 -24.09 -5.82
C ASP A 562 -13.17 -23.01 -6.36
N ARG A 563 -13.02 -22.92 -7.70
CA ARG A 563 -12.25 -21.83 -8.33
C ARG A 563 -12.85 -20.47 -7.95
N ALA A 564 -14.17 -20.31 -8.08
CA ALA A 564 -14.86 -19.08 -7.68
C ALA A 564 -14.71 -18.78 -6.18
N ALA A 565 -14.70 -19.80 -5.33
CA ALA A 565 -14.47 -19.65 -3.89
C ALA A 565 -13.06 -19.12 -3.58
N LEU A 566 -12.02 -19.71 -4.18
CA LEU A 566 -10.64 -19.25 -4.02
C LEU A 566 -10.49 -17.79 -4.48
N ILE A 567 -11.10 -17.42 -5.61
CA ILE A 567 -11.07 -16.04 -6.10
C ILE A 567 -11.82 -15.09 -5.15
N LYS A 568 -12.97 -15.50 -4.61
CA LYS A 568 -13.70 -14.72 -3.61
C LYS A 568 -12.86 -14.49 -2.34
N PHE A 569 -12.05 -15.46 -1.93
CA PHE A 569 -11.08 -15.27 -0.86
C PHE A 569 -10.03 -14.22 -1.22
N LEU A 570 -9.40 -14.30 -2.38
CA LEU A 570 -8.42 -13.29 -2.81
C LEU A 570 -9.02 -11.89 -2.93
N GLN A 571 -10.27 -11.79 -3.40
CA GLN A 571 -11.03 -10.54 -3.43
C GLN A 571 -11.38 -10.00 -2.03
N SER A 572 -11.37 -10.86 -1.01
CA SER A 572 -11.56 -10.45 0.37
C SER A 572 -10.30 -9.80 0.96
N LEU A 573 -9.12 -10.04 0.40
CA LEU A 573 -7.85 -9.50 0.87
C LEU A 573 -7.66 -8.02 0.52
#